data_AF-A0A9D8EPY6-F1
#
_entry.id   AF-A0A9D8EPY6-F1
#
_cell.length_a   1.000
_cell.length_b   1.000
_cell.length_c   1.000
_cell.angle_alpha   90.00
_cell.angle_beta   90.00
_cell.angle_gamma   90.00
#
_symmetry.space_group_name_H-M   'P 1'
#
loop_
_entity.id
_entity.type
_entity.pdbx_description
1 polymer ?
#
loop_
_entity_poly.entity_id
_entity_poly.type
_entity_poly.pdbx_seq_one_letter_code
_entity_poly.pdbx_strand_id
1 'polypeptide(L)'
;PGCYVIETTHSDMSAADILKSYHSLSRVEAAFGSLKTDLGLRPVYHHKEDRCRAHLFISVLAYHLLNTIEIALRDKGDCRKWSTIRDELSTHMRTTVIMPDSDGGIHHIRLSSTPETNHQQIYDMLGIKDNLDKIHLKL
;
A
#
# COMPACT_ATOMS: atom_id res chain seq x y z
N PRO A 1 -37.10 -2.24 -3.71
CA PRO A 1 -36.40 -3.12 -4.68
C PRO A 1 -35.87 -2.29 -5.86
N GLY A 2 -34.55 -2.28 -6.06
CA GLY A 2 -33.92 -1.59 -7.19
C GLY A 2 -33.70 -2.55 -8.36
N CYS A 3 -33.87 -2.07 -9.59
CA CYS A 3 -33.50 -2.77 -10.82
C CYS A 3 -32.25 -2.08 -11.40
N TYR A 4 -31.21 -2.85 -11.74
CA TYR A 4 -30.03 -2.35 -12.45
C TYR A 4 -30.12 -2.80 -13.91
N VAL A 5 -30.02 -1.84 -14.83
CA VAL A 5 -29.96 -2.08 -16.27
C VAL A 5 -28.58 -1.68 -16.76
N ILE A 6 -27.90 -2.58 -17.47
CA ILE A 6 -26.59 -2.33 -18.07
C ILE A 6 -26.77 -2.33 -19.58
N GLU A 7 -26.51 -1.19 -20.21
CA GLU A 7 -26.46 -1.06 -21.66
C GLU A 7 -25.03 -1.23 -22.14
N THR A 8 -24.84 -1.99 -23.22
CA THR A 8 -23.52 -2.25 -23.82
C THR A 8 -23.63 -2.32 -25.33
N THR A 9 -22.57 -1.90 -26.02
CA THR A 9 -22.43 -2.06 -27.48
C THR A 9 -21.82 -3.40 -27.88
N HIS A 10 -21.37 -4.21 -26.92
CA HIS A 10 -20.79 -5.52 -27.17
C HIS A 10 -21.89 -6.59 -27.28
N SER A 11 -22.12 -7.08 -28.50
CA SER A 11 -23.07 -8.14 -28.83
C SER A 11 -22.55 -9.56 -28.57
N ASP A 12 -21.23 -9.72 -28.54
CA ASP A 12 -20.58 -11.04 -28.59
C ASP A 12 -20.19 -11.56 -27.19
N MET A 13 -20.47 -10.79 -26.14
CA MET A 13 -20.15 -11.13 -24.75
C MET A 13 -21.35 -11.75 -24.05
N SER A 14 -21.10 -12.72 -23.18
CA SER A 14 -22.16 -13.25 -22.31
C SER A 14 -22.62 -12.18 -21.31
N ALA A 15 -23.86 -12.29 -20.83
CA ALA A 15 -24.38 -11.41 -19.79
C ALA A 15 -23.51 -11.44 -18.51
N ALA A 16 -22.92 -12.60 -18.18
CA ALA A 16 -22.01 -12.74 -17.05
C ALA A 16 -20.69 -11.98 -17.26
N ASP A 17 -20.15 -12.00 -18.48
CA ASP A 17 -18.93 -11.25 -18.81
C ASP A 17 -19.17 -9.74 -18.85
N ILE A 18 -20.33 -9.31 -19.35
CA ILE A 18 -20.75 -7.90 -19.32
C ILE A 18 -20.86 -7.42 -17.86
N LEU A 19 -21.51 -8.21 -17.00
CA LEU A 19 -21.63 -7.88 -15.58
C LEU A 19 -20.26 -7.85 -14.90
N LYS A 20 -19.37 -8.80 -15.20
CA LYS A 20 -17.99 -8.85 -14.69
C LYS A 20 -17.18 -7.63 -15.13
N SER A 21 -17.32 -7.21 -16.40
CA SER A 21 -16.71 -6.00 -16.94
C SER A 21 -17.26 -4.76 -16.24
N TYR A 22 -18.57 -4.67 -16.03
CA TYR A 22 -19.18 -3.60 -15.26
C TYR A 22 -18.65 -3.53 -13.82
N HIS A 23 -18.48 -4.66 -13.14
CA HIS A 23 -17.86 -4.71 -11.81
C HIS A 23 -16.39 -4.24 -11.80
N SER A 24 -15.69 -4.26 -12.94
CA SER A 24 -14.35 -3.66 -13.04
C SER A 24 -14.40 -2.14 -12.81
N LEU A 25 -15.49 -1.47 -13.18
CA LEU A 25 -15.71 -0.05 -12.89
C LEU A 25 -15.76 0.19 -11.37
N SER A 26 -16.47 -0.64 -10.64
CA SER A 26 -16.51 -0.57 -9.16
C SER A 26 -15.12 -0.77 -8.55
N ARG A 27 -14.26 -1.61 -9.15
CA ARG A 27 -12.86 -1.76 -8.73
C ARG A 27 -12.06 -0.48 -9.00
N VAL A 28 -12.28 0.17 -10.13
CA VAL A 28 -11.66 1.47 -10.46
C VAL A 28 -12.11 2.56 -9.48
N GLU A 29 -13.39 2.59 -9.12
CA GLU A 29 -13.91 3.52 -8.11
C GLU A 29 -13.31 3.25 -6.72
N ALA A 30 -13.21 1.98 -6.32
CA ALA A 30 -12.53 1.59 -5.09
C ALA A 30 -11.05 2.00 -5.11
N ALA A 31 -10.35 1.83 -6.24
CA ALA A 31 -8.97 2.29 -6.43
C ALA A 31 -8.84 3.80 -6.24
N PHE A 32 -9.73 4.59 -6.85
CA PHE A 32 -9.80 6.03 -6.64
C PHE A 32 -10.15 6.40 -5.20
N GLY A 33 -10.93 5.57 -4.50
CA GLY A 33 -11.20 5.66 -3.08
C GLY A 33 -9.93 5.54 -2.25
N SER A 34 -9.22 4.41 -2.36
CA SER A 34 -7.97 4.15 -1.65
C SER A 34 -6.88 5.18 -1.95
N LEU A 35 -6.77 5.62 -3.19
CA LEU A 35 -5.91 6.73 -3.57
C LEU A 35 -6.19 7.98 -2.74
N LYS A 36 -7.46 8.37 -2.61
CA LYS A 36 -7.88 9.57 -1.86
C LYS A 36 -7.74 9.41 -0.35
N THR A 37 -8.03 8.23 0.20
CA THR A 37 -8.07 8.00 1.66
C THR A 37 -6.75 7.50 2.21
N ASP A 38 -6.27 6.36 1.70
CA ASP A 38 -5.15 5.61 2.29
C ASP A 38 -3.81 6.21 1.89
N LEU A 39 -3.73 6.77 0.69
CA LEU A 39 -2.52 7.35 0.10
C LEU A 39 -2.48 8.88 0.18
N GLY A 40 -3.47 9.50 0.83
CA GLY A 40 -3.41 10.92 1.15
C GLY A 40 -3.43 11.87 -0.05
N LEU A 41 -4.04 11.47 -1.18
CA LEU A 41 -4.23 12.37 -2.34
C LEU A 41 -5.06 13.61 -2.02
N ARG A 42 -5.70 13.69 -0.86
CA ARG A 42 -6.44 14.87 -0.44
C ARG A 42 -5.97 15.36 0.93
N PRO A 43 -5.82 16.69 1.09
CA PRO A 43 -6.14 17.74 0.12
C PRO A 43 -4.97 18.04 -0.84
N VAL A 44 -5.25 18.23 -2.15
CA VAL A 44 -4.25 18.66 -3.14
C VAL A 44 -4.06 20.18 -3.01
N TYR A 45 -3.03 20.61 -2.27
CA TYR A 45 -2.66 22.03 -2.16
C TYR A 45 -1.68 22.49 -3.26
N HIS A 46 -1.54 21.71 -4.33
CA HIS A 46 -0.61 22.01 -5.41
C HIS A 46 -1.28 22.92 -6.43
N HIS A 47 -0.75 24.13 -6.58
CA HIS A 47 -1.25 25.13 -7.54
C HIS A 47 -0.40 25.24 -8.81
N LYS A 48 0.76 24.58 -8.84
CA LYS A 48 1.66 24.54 -10.01
C LYS A 48 1.46 23.23 -10.76
N GLU A 49 1.34 23.31 -12.08
CA GLU A 49 1.09 22.15 -12.95
C GLU A 49 2.09 21.01 -12.72
N ASP A 50 3.39 21.32 -12.68
CA ASP A 50 4.43 20.31 -12.47
C ASP A 50 4.30 19.57 -11.13
N ARG A 51 3.89 20.27 -10.07
CA ARG A 51 3.69 19.67 -8.75
C ARG A 51 2.46 18.76 -8.75
N CYS A 52 1.40 19.14 -9.46
CA CYS A 52 0.23 18.28 -9.64
C CYS A 52 0.59 17.00 -10.40
N ARG A 53 1.35 17.12 -11.50
CA ARG A 53 1.80 15.97 -12.30
C ARG A 53 2.68 15.01 -11.48
N ALA A 54 3.65 15.54 -10.73
CA ALA A 54 4.51 14.74 -9.87
C ALA A 54 3.72 14.02 -8.76
N HIS A 55 2.78 14.72 -8.11
CA HIS A 55 1.95 14.12 -7.07
C HIS A 55 1.09 12.98 -7.62
N LEU A 56 0.39 13.21 -8.74
CA LEU A 56 -0.39 12.15 -9.40
C LEU A 56 0.47 10.93 -9.75
N PHE A 57 1.67 11.16 -10.30
CA PHE A 57 2.59 10.08 -10.63
C PHE A 57 2.98 9.24 -9.40
N ILE A 58 3.40 9.90 -8.31
CA ILE A 58 3.78 9.22 -7.07
C ILE A 58 2.57 8.49 -6.46
N SER A 59 1.38 9.09 -6.49
CA SER A 59 0.18 8.45 -5.95
C SER A 59 -0.22 7.20 -6.73
N VAL A 60 -0.12 7.22 -8.07
CA VAL A 60 -0.38 6.03 -8.91
C VAL A 60 0.64 4.92 -8.61
N LEU A 61 1.92 5.26 -8.45
CA LEU A 61 2.95 4.29 -8.05
C LEU A 61 2.67 3.70 -6.66
N ALA A 62 2.31 4.54 -5.69
CA ALA A 62 1.98 4.09 -4.34
C ALA A 62 0.75 3.17 -4.34
N TYR A 63 -0.26 3.47 -5.17
CA TYR A 63 -1.42 2.60 -5.34
C TYR A 63 -1.07 1.28 -6.01
N HIS A 64 -0.18 1.28 -6.99
CA HIS A 64 0.27 0.03 -7.61
C HIS A 64 0.93 -0.88 -6.57
N LEU A 65 1.80 -0.33 -5.73
CA LEU A 65 2.43 -1.07 -4.63
C LEU A 65 1.38 -1.62 -3.65
N LEU A 66 0.45 -0.76 -3.22
CA LEU A 66 -0.64 -1.12 -2.32
C LEU A 66 -1.48 -2.27 -2.89
N ASN A 67 -1.95 -2.14 -4.13
CA ASN A 67 -2.76 -3.14 -4.79
C ASN A 67 -2.01 -4.47 -4.96
N THR A 68 -0.71 -4.44 -5.25
CA THR A 68 0.11 -5.67 -5.30
C THR A 68 0.17 -6.37 -3.94
N ILE A 69 0.32 -5.61 -2.85
CA ILE A 69 0.30 -6.17 -1.49
C ILE A 69 -1.08 -6.78 -1.17
N GLU A 70 -2.16 -6.07 -1.46
CA GLU A 70 -3.53 -6.57 -1.23
C GLU A 70 -3.83 -7.84 -2.04
N ILE A 71 -3.38 -7.91 -3.30
CA ILE A 71 -3.54 -9.11 -4.13
C ILE A 71 -2.75 -10.28 -3.51
N ALA A 72 -1.49 -10.06 -3.15
CA ALA A 72 -0.65 -11.11 -2.55
C ALA A 72 -1.23 -11.66 -1.23
N LEU A 73 -1.83 -10.79 -0.41
CA LEU A 73 -2.51 -11.19 0.83
C LEU A 73 -3.81 -11.95 0.54
N ARG A 74 -4.62 -11.48 -0.42
CA ARG A 74 -5.86 -12.13 -0.83
C ARG A 74 -5.63 -13.53 -1.39
N ASP A 75 -4.57 -13.72 -2.17
CA ASP A 75 -4.20 -15.03 -2.72
C ASP A 75 -3.88 -16.05 -1.63
N LYS A 76 -3.47 -15.58 -0.44
CA LYS A 76 -3.24 -16.41 0.75
C LYS A 76 -4.41 -16.44 1.73
N GLY A 77 -5.56 -15.91 1.34
CA GLY A 77 -6.81 -15.96 2.10
C GLY A 77 -7.06 -14.77 3.03
N ASP A 78 -6.18 -13.77 3.06
CA ASP A 78 -6.38 -12.56 3.86
C ASP A 78 -7.13 -11.49 3.07
N CYS A 79 -8.39 -11.25 3.47
CA CYS A 79 -9.28 -10.26 2.85
C CYS A 79 -9.45 -8.97 3.65
N ARG A 80 -8.58 -8.72 4.65
CA ARG A 80 -8.59 -7.47 5.43
C ARG A 80 -8.36 -6.26 4.52
N LYS A 81 -8.88 -5.10 4.95
CA LYS A 81 -8.60 -3.82 4.27
C LYS A 81 -7.18 -3.37 4.59
N TRP A 82 -6.56 -2.66 3.65
CA TRP A 82 -5.24 -2.08 3.87
C TRP A 82 -5.11 -1.26 5.15
N SER A 83 -6.13 -0.47 5.52
CA SER A 83 -6.11 0.31 6.76
C SER A 83 -5.84 -0.56 7.98
N THR A 84 -6.49 -1.71 8.09
CA THR A 84 -6.31 -2.66 9.20
C THR A 84 -4.92 -3.29 9.18
N ILE A 85 -4.44 -3.72 8.01
CA ILE A 85 -3.09 -4.29 7.84
C ILE A 85 -2.03 -3.24 8.23
N ARG A 86 -2.23 -1.99 7.79
CA ARG A 86 -1.36 -0.86 8.12
C ARG A 86 -1.37 -0.56 9.61
N ASP A 87 -2.54 -0.56 10.25
CA ASP A 87 -2.69 -0.29 11.68
C ASP A 87 -1.98 -1.36 12.51
N GLU A 88 -2.11 -2.65 12.14
CA GLU A 88 -1.36 -3.74 12.77
C GLU A 88 0.15 -3.51 12.60
N LEU A 89 0.61 -3.38 11.34
CA LEU A 89 2.03 -3.16 11.03
C LEU A 89 2.60 -1.86 11.63
N SER A 90 1.77 -0.87 11.95
CA SER A 90 2.21 0.43 12.48
C SER A 90 2.92 0.31 13.82
N THR A 91 2.62 -0.75 14.58
CA THR A 91 3.25 -1.04 15.87
C THR A 91 4.64 -1.64 15.73
N HIS A 92 4.97 -2.21 14.57
CA HIS A 92 6.34 -2.63 14.24
C HIS A 92 7.16 -1.43 13.74
N MET A 93 8.09 -0.97 14.57
CA MET A 93 8.88 0.24 14.27
C MET A 93 10.35 -0.07 13.95
N ARG A 94 10.92 0.77 13.08
CA ARG A 94 12.35 0.79 12.77
C ARG A 94 12.95 2.12 13.19
N THR A 95 13.85 2.07 14.17
CA THR A 95 14.49 3.24 14.80
C THR A 95 15.89 3.44 14.24
N THR A 96 16.22 4.69 13.90
CA THR A 96 17.59 5.09 13.57
C THR A 96 18.16 5.90 14.73
N VAL A 97 19.23 5.40 15.35
CA VAL A 97 20.00 6.09 16.39
C VAL A 97 21.23 6.72 15.73
N ILE A 98 21.39 8.03 15.89
CA ILE A 98 22.57 8.77 15.45
C ILE A 98 23.32 9.17 16.72
N MET A 99 24.56 8.71 16.86
CA MET A 99 25.38 8.94 18.05
C MET A 99 26.76 9.46 17.65
N PRO A 100 27.16 10.66 18.10
CA PRO A 100 28.52 11.14 17.95
C PRO A 100 29.46 10.40 18.91
N ASP A 101 30.65 10.05 18.42
CA ASP A 101 31.74 9.45 19.19
C ASP A 101 32.60 10.55 19.86
N SER A 102 33.38 10.16 20.88
CA SER A 102 34.33 11.02 21.59
C SER A 102 35.40 11.59 20.65
N ASP A 103 35.71 10.86 19.58
CA ASP A 103 36.68 11.21 18.54
C ASP A 103 36.08 11.94 17.33
N GLY A 104 34.80 12.37 17.41
CA GLY A 104 34.13 13.15 16.38
C GLY A 104 33.52 12.36 15.20
N GLY A 105 33.58 11.02 15.23
CA GLY A 105 32.87 10.17 14.27
C GLY A 105 31.36 10.09 14.54
N ILE A 106 30.55 9.78 13.52
CA ILE A 106 29.09 9.66 13.65
C ILE A 106 28.66 8.21 13.43
N HIS A 107 28.05 7.61 14.44
CA HIS A 107 27.48 6.27 14.37
C HIS A 107 25.99 6.34 13.98
N HIS A 108 25.65 5.75 12.85
CA HIS A 108 24.28 5.52 12.40
C HIS A 108 23.91 4.07 12.66
N ILE A 109 23.04 3.83 13.64
CA ILE A 109 22.57 2.49 14.02
C ILE A 109 21.10 2.38 13.66
N ARG A 110 20.74 1.44 12.81
CA ARG A 110 19.33 1.14 12.49
C ARG A 110 18.92 -0.16 13.16
N LEU A 111 17.94 -0.05 14.05
CA LEU A 111 17.39 -1.14 14.86
C LEU A 111 15.92 -1.29 14.53
N SER A 112 15.43 -2.52 14.45
CA SER A 112 14.01 -2.81 14.33
C SER A 112 13.51 -3.49 15.60
N SER A 113 12.27 -3.21 16.00
CA SER A 113 11.65 -3.97 17.09
C SER A 113 11.40 -5.42 16.66
N THR A 114 11.27 -6.33 17.62
CA THR A 114 10.90 -7.71 17.30
C THR A 114 9.45 -7.74 16.79
N PRO A 115 9.16 -8.40 15.65
CA PRO A 115 7.79 -8.54 15.16
C PRO A 115 6.95 -9.38 16.14
N GLU A 116 5.74 -8.91 16.45
CA GLU A 116 4.72 -9.68 17.14
C GLU A 116 4.10 -10.73 16.20
N THR A 117 3.31 -11.66 16.76
CA THR A 117 2.67 -12.75 16.01
C THR A 117 1.88 -12.26 14.79
N ASN A 118 1.16 -11.15 14.93
CA ASN A 118 0.36 -10.59 13.84
C ASN A 118 1.24 -10.05 12.69
N HIS A 119 2.37 -9.41 13.02
CA HIS A 119 3.33 -8.94 12.03
C HIS A 119 3.97 -10.11 11.29
N GLN A 120 4.36 -11.14 12.03
CA GLN A 120 4.99 -12.32 11.45
C GLN A 120 4.05 -13.03 10.47
N GLN A 121 2.77 -13.18 10.81
CA GLN A 121 1.77 -13.74 9.91
C GLN A 121 1.66 -12.96 8.59
N ILE A 122 1.64 -11.63 8.66
CA ILE A 122 1.61 -10.79 7.45
C ILE A 122 2.90 -10.96 6.64
N TYR A 123 4.06 -11.01 7.28
CA TYR A 123 5.34 -11.22 6.57
C TYR A 123 5.46 -12.59 5.94
N ASP A 124 5.01 -13.64 6.61
CA ASP A 124 4.96 -15.00 6.07
C ASP A 124 4.01 -15.07 4.87
N MET A 125 2.88 -14.37 4.95
CA MET A 125 1.97 -14.20 3.82
C MET A 125 2.60 -13.40 2.68
N LEU A 126 3.46 -12.44 2.95
CA LEU A 126 4.18 -11.71 1.89
C LEU A 126 5.45 -12.43 1.41
N GLY A 127 5.83 -13.55 2.03
CA GLY A 127 7.08 -14.25 1.75
C GLY A 127 8.32 -13.44 2.14
N ILE A 128 8.16 -12.48 3.06
CA ILE A 128 9.23 -11.64 3.56
C ILE A 128 9.96 -12.42 4.64
N LYS A 129 11.16 -12.90 4.32
CA LYS A 129 12.09 -13.39 5.34
C LYS A 129 12.64 -12.17 6.07
N ASP A 130 12.41 -12.10 7.37
CA ASP A 130 12.84 -10.98 8.21
C ASP A 130 14.34 -10.72 8.02
N ASN A 131 14.66 -9.60 7.35
CA ASN A 131 16.02 -9.13 7.10
C ASN A 131 16.21 -7.74 7.72
N LEU A 132 15.54 -7.50 8.84
CA LEU A 132 15.68 -6.28 9.62
C LEU A 132 16.92 -6.29 10.52
N ASP A 133 18.00 -6.89 10.03
CA ASP A 133 19.28 -6.95 10.72
C ASP A 133 19.76 -5.56 11.12
N LYS A 134 20.44 -5.52 12.27
CA LYS A 134 21.05 -4.31 12.79
C LYS A 134 22.05 -3.78 11.77
N ILE A 135 21.75 -2.64 11.17
CA ILE A 135 22.69 -1.95 10.28
C ILE A 135 23.48 -0.95 11.13
N HIS A 136 24.80 -1.10 11.14
CA HIS A 136 25.72 -0.16 11.77
C HIS A 136 26.59 0.47 10.69
N LEU A 137 26.54 1.80 10.57
CA LEU A 137 27.40 2.58 9.70
C LEU A 137 28.16 3.59 10.58
N LYS A 138 29.49 3.63 10.48
CA LYS A 138 30.34 4.67 11.06
C LYS A 138 30.75 5.61 9.93
N LEU A 139 30.43 6.89 10.06
CA LEU A 139 30.79 7.98 9.15
C LEU A 139 31.82 8.90 9.80
#